data_AF-A0A6B1HTA0-F1
#
_entry.id   AF-A0A6B1HTA0-F1
#
_cell.length_a   1.000
_cell.length_b   1.000
_cell.length_c   1.000
_cell.angle_alpha   90.00
_cell.angle_beta   90.00
_cell.angle_gamma   90.00
#
_symmetry.space_group_name_H-M   'P 1'
#
loop_
_entity.id
_entity.type
_entity.pdbx_description
1 polymer ?
#
loop_
_entity_poly.entity_id
_entity_poly.type
_entity_poly.pdbx_seq_one_letter_code
_entity_poly.pdbx_strand_id
1 'polypeptide(L)'
;MVVNNMTKIEATEVAAPPAWALMERNLIALMEESGRLFARQYFECGGGTLLAEDVDDLYEQVYNFGLFYAIGAADDLLDLHFRNWNAVTRISDDRINHRTRYNDHKKVFRPSIHNEFWNLEQAMEWHHLGEGNMAFYDFGVA
;
A
#
# COMPACT_ATOMS: atom_id res chain seq x y z
N MET A 1 -33.82 8.35 -32.87
CA MET A 1 -32.52 8.41 -32.18
C MET A 1 -31.95 7.00 -32.23
N VAL A 2 -30.95 6.76 -33.08
CA VAL A 2 -30.43 5.41 -33.37
C VAL A 2 -29.55 5.00 -32.19
N VAL A 3 -29.92 3.91 -31.52
CA VAL A 3 -29.09 3.25 -30.51
C VAL A 3 -27.89 2.66 -31.26
N ASN A 4 -26.68 3.10 -30.91
CA ASN A 4 -25.43 2.60 -31.46
C ASN A 4 -25.37 1.08 -31.32
N ASN A 5 -25.03 0.39 -32.42
CA ASN A 5 -24.68 -1.04 -32.45
C ASN A 5 -23.51 -1.32 -31.50
N MET A 6 -23.79 -1.72 -30.27
CA MET A 6 -22.74 -2.22 -29.38
C MET A 6 -22.36 -3.64 -29.80
N THR A 7 -21.05 -3.88 -29.95
CA THR A 7 -20.51 -5.22 -30.18
C THR A 7 -20.88 -6.13 -29.01
N LYS A 8 -21.60 -7.21 -29.32
CA LYS A 8 -21.97 -8.24 -28.34
C LYS A 8 -20.87 -9.29 -28.27
N ILE A 9 -20.32 -9.50 -27.09
CA ILE A 9 -19.42 -10.62 -26.79
C ILE A 9 -20.21 -11.60 -25.93
N GLU A 10 -20.28 -12.86 -26.35
CA GLU A 10 -20.93 -13.94 -25.61
C GLU A 10 -19.94 -15.08 -25.39
N ALA A 11 -19.84 -15.57 -24.16
CA ALA A 11 -19.13 -16.81 -23.88
C ALA A 11 -19.92 -17.98 -24.47
N THR A 12 -19.27 -18.81 -25.27
CA THR A 12 -19.92 -19.93 -25.97
C THR A 12 -19.59 -21.29 -25.35
N GLU A 13 -18.48 -21.39 -24.62
CA GLU A 13 -17.96 -22.65 -24.09
C GLU A 13 -17.34 -22.45 -22.71
N VAL A 14 -17.44 -23.48 -21.88
CA VAL A 14 -16.73 -23.57 -20.60
C VAL A 14 -15.54 -24.51 -20.79
N ALA A 15 -14.34 -24.03 -20.47
CA ALA A 15 -13.12 -24.81 -20.51
C ALA A 15 -12.48 -24.88 -19.11
N ALA A 16 -11.61 -25.87 -18.91
CA ALA A 16 -10.75 -25.89 -17.73
C ALA A 16 -9.84 -24.64 -17.73
N PRO A 17 -9.51 -24.07 -16.55
CA PRO A 17 -8.57 -22.97 -16.47
C PRO A 17 -7.23 -23.34 -17.12
N PRO A 18 -6.61 -22.44 -17.89
CA PRO A 18 -5.30 -22.69 -18.45
C PRO A 18 -4.26 -22.81 -17.32
N ALA A 19 -3.18 -23.54 -17.57
CA ALA A 19 -2.16 -23.82 -16.55
C ALA A 19 -1.56 -22.54 -15.93
N TRP A 20 -1.41 -21.46 -16.71
CA TRP A 20 -0.90 -20.19 -16.20
C TRP A 20 -1.82 -19.56 -15.15
N ALA A 21 -3.14 -19.67 -15.29
CA ALA A 21 -4.10 -19.09 -14.34
C ALA A 21 -4.04 -19.82 -12.99
N LEU A 22 -3.81 -21.14 -13.02
CA LEU A 22 -3.59 -21.92 -11.80
C LEU A 22 -2.26 -21.55 -11.12
N MET A 23 -1.20 -21.33 -11.89
CA MET A 23 0.09 -20.88 -11.37
C MET A 23 0.00 -19.49 -10.75
N GLU A 24 -0.70 -18.56 -11.40
CA GLU A 24 -0.96 -17.22 -10.86
C GLU A 24 -1.74 -17.29 -9.54
N ARG A 25 -2.79 -18.11 -9.45
CA ARG A 25 -3.54 -18.26 -8.18
C ARG A 25 -2.66 -18.83 -7.05
N ASN A 26 -1.78 -19.78 -7.36
CA ASN A 26 -0.83 -20.32 -6.38
C ASN A 26 0.19 -19.27 -5.93
N LEU A 27 0.67 -18.43 -6.85
CA LEU A 27 1.57 -17.32 -6.53
C LEU A 27 0.89 -16.30 -5.61
N ILE A 28 -0.34 -15.89 -5.95
CA ILE A 28 -1.15 -14.98 -5.11
C ILE A 28 -1.31 -15.57 -3.71
N ALA A 29 -1.70 -16.85 -3.58
CA ALA A 29 -1.86 -17.49 -2.27
C ALA A 29 -0.58 -17.45 -1.43
N LEU A 30 0.59 -17.72 -2.03
CA LEU A 30 1.88 -17.62 -1.35
C LEU A 30 2.23 -16.19 -0.94
N MET A 31 1.94 -15.21 -1.81
CA MET A 31 2.15 -13.79 -1.52
C MET A 31 1.22 -13.30 -0.40
N GLU A 32 -0.03 -13.76 -0.34
CA GLU A 32 -0.96 -13.45 0.75
C GLU A 32 -0.42 -13.95 2.10
N GLU A 33 0.07 -15.19 2.17
CA GLU A 33 0.71 -15.73 3.38
C GLU A 33 1.95 -14.91 3.79
N SER A 34 2.77 -14.54 2.81
CA SER A 34 3.98 -13.76 3.00
C SER A 34 3.68 -12.35 3.48
N GLY A 35 2.67 -11.69 2.91
CA GLY A 35 2.22 -10.36 3.32
C GLY A 35 1.71 -10.33 4.76
N ARG A 36 0.96 -11.36 5.17
CA ARG A 36 0.52 -11.51 6.57
C ARG A 36 1.69 -11.78 7.51
N LEU A 37 2.68 -12.57 7.10
CA LEU A 37 3.88 -12.80 7.91
C LEU A 37 4.71 -11.52 8.07
N PHE A 38 4.94 -10.82 6.97
CA PHE A 38 5.62 -9.52 6.93
C PHE A 38 4.93 -8.53 7.88
N ALA A 39 3.61 -8.39 7.76
CA ALA A 39 2.81 -7.54 8.63
C ALA A 39 2.99 -7.85 10.12
N ARG A 40 2.97 -9.14 10.49
CA ARG A 40 3.15 -9.57 11.89
C ARG A 40 4.55 -9.35 12.43
N GLN A 41 5.57 -9.43 11.58
CA GLN A 41 6.98 -9.31 11.99
C GLN A 41 7.42 -7.85 12.13
N TYR A 42 6.94 -6.98 11.24
CA TYR A 42 7.54 -5.65 11.06
C TYR A 42 6.64 -4.48 11.47
N PHE A 43 5.36 -4.71 11.75
CA PHE A 43 4.44 -3.65 12.17
C PHE A 43 3.89 -3.89 13.57
N GLU A 44 3.76 -2.80 14.33
CA GLU A 44 2.95 -2.77 15.54
C GLU A 44 1.48 -3.07 15.20
N CYS A 45 0.69 -3.48 16.21
CA CYS A 45 -0.75 -3.74 16.03
C CYS A 45 -1.49 -2.55 15.40
N GLY A 46 -1.07 -1.32 15.72
CA GLY A 46 -1.62 -0.08 15.15
C GLY A 46 -1.16 0.25 13.73
N GLY A 47 -0.35 -0.61 13.09
CA GLY A 47 0.15 -0.46 11.72
C GLY A 47 1.44 0.36 11.60
N GLY A 48 1.97 0.92 12.69
CA GLY A 48 3.24 1.64 12.66
C GLY A 48 4.44 0.69 12.58
N THR A 49 5.41 0.99 11.73
CA THR A 49 6.72 0.32 11.65
C THR A 49 7.80 1.25 12.19
N LEU A 50 8.94 0.69 12.60
CA LEU A 50 10.11 1.42 13.10
C LEU A 50 11.36 1.21 12.22
N LEU A 51 11.19 0.57 11.05
CA LEU A 51 12.27 0.23 10.13
C LEU A 51 12.15 1.08 8.85
N ALA A 52 12.57 2.33 8.93
CA ALA A 52 12.65 3.26 7.81
C ALA A 52 13.59 4.42 8.18
N GLU A 53 14.20 5.06 7.19
CA GLU A 53 14.95 6.29 7.42
C GLU A 53 14.07 7.53 7.20
N ASP A 54 13.25 7.53 6.13
CA ASP A 54 12.40 8.65 5.74
C ASP A 54 10.91 8.23 5.54
N VAL A 55 10.02 9.20 5.27
CA VAL A 55 8.56 8.96 5.25
C VAL A 55 8.07 8.23 4.00
N ASP A 56 8.76 8.45 2.89
CA ASP A 56 8.67 7.69 1.66
C ASP A 56 8.95 6.18 1.89
N ASP A 57 10.07 5.83 2.53
CA ASP A 57 10.42 4.44 2.91
C ASP A 57 9.29 3.75 3.72
N LEU A 58 8.53 4.52 4.50
CA LEU A 58 7.40 4.00 5.28
C LEU A 58 6.22 3.64 4.37
N TYR A 59 5.90 4.47 3.38
CA TYR A 59 4.85 4.18 2.40
C TYR A 59 5.28 3.08 1.42
N GLU A 60 6.57 3.01 1.08
CA GLU A 60 7.14 1.98 0.18
C GLU A 60 6.90 0.55 0.67
N GLN A 61 6.80 0.35 1.99
CA GLN A 61 6.58 -0.97 2.57
C GLN A 61 5.19 -1.56 2.23
N VAL A 62 4.24 -0.73 1.80
CA VAL A 62 2.84 -1.16 1.62
C VAL A 62 2.17 -0.67 0.33
N TYR A 63 2.78 0.20 -0.48
CA TYR A 63 2.11 0.82 -1.63
C TYR A 63 1.45 -0.18 -2.59
N ASN A 64 2.12 -1.28 -2.93
CA ASN A 64 1.62 -2.27 -3.89
C ASN A 64 0.46 -3.15 -3.39
N PHE A 65 0.06 -3.06 -2.11
CA PHE A 65 -0.99 -3.94 -1.58
C PHE A 65 -2.37 -3.61 -2.19
N GLY A 66 -2.62 -2.36 -2.56
CA GLY A 66 -3.86 -1.97 -3.25
C GLY A 66 -3.95 -2.64 -4.63
N LEU A 67 -2.88 -2.57 -5.42
CA LEU A 67 -2.79 -3.31 -6.69
C LEU A 67 -2.90 -4.82 -6.48
N PHE A 68 -2.28 -5.36 -5.42
CA PHE A 68 -2.33 -6.79 -5.13
C PHE A 68 -3.77 -7.26 -4.86
N TYR A 69 -4.55 -6.47 -4.13
CA TYR A 69 -5.98 -6.69 -3.95
C TYR A 69 -6.75 -6.59 -5.29
N ALA A 70 -6.50 -5.55 -6.08
CA ALA A 70 -7.15 -5.34 -7.38
C ALA A 70 -6.97 -6.52 -8.37
N ILE A 71 -5.83 -7.22 -8.29
CA ILE A 71 -5.56 -8.42 -9.12
C ILE A 71 -6.03 -9.73 -8.49
N GLY A 72 -6.72 -9.69 -7.34
CA GLY A 72 -7.42 -10.84 -6.75
C GLY A 72 -6.83 -11.42 -5.47
N ALA A 73 -6.04 -10.66 -4.71
CA ALA A 73 -5.68 -11.04 -3.34
C ALA A 73 -6.89 -10.94 -2.39
N ALA A 74 -6.81 -11.65 -1.26
CA ALA A 74 -7.86 -11.61 -0.25
C ALA A 74 -8.08 -10.21 0.38
N ASP A 75 -9.33 -9.93 0.77
CA ASP A 75 -9.78 -8.64 1.33
C ASP A 75 -8.94 -8.16 2.53
N ASP A 76 -8.46 -9.10 3.36
CA ASP A 76 -7.68 -8.76 4.54
C ASP A 76 -6.31 -8.14 4.21
N LEU A 77 -5.82 -8.29 2.98
CA LEU A 77 -4.60 -7.59 2.52
C LEU A 77 -4.88 -6.11 2.26
N LEU A 78 -6.08 -5.76 1.79
CA LEU A 78 -6.50 -4.37 1.64
C LEU A 78 -6.70 -3.72 3.03
N ASP A 79 -7.29 -4.44 3.98
CA ASP A 79 -7.38 -3.97 5.37
C ASP A 79 -6.00 -3.71 5.98
N LEU A 80 -5.04 -4.60 5.68
CA LEU A 80 -3.65 -4.45 6.09
C LEU A 80 -3.03 -3.18 5.50
N HIS A 81 -3.23 -2.97 4.20
CA HIS A 81 -2.78 -1.77 3.51
C HIS A 81 -3.32 -0.51 4.17
N PHE A 82 -4.64 -0.38 4.33
CA PHE A 82 -5.25 0.80 4.93
C PHE A 82 -4.75 1.04 6.35
N ARG A 83 -4.64 -0.01 7.17
CA ARG A 83 -4.17 0.11 8.55
C ARG A 83 -2.75 0.68 8.59
N ASN A 84 -1.85 0.17 7.75
CA ASN A 84 -0.46 0.55 7.74
C ASN A 84 -0.24 1.91 7.06
N TRP A 85 -0.85 2.16 5.90
CA TRP A 85 -0.79 3.44 5.20
C TRP A 85 -1.26 4.59 6.10
N ASN A 86 -2.42 4.43 6.75
CA ASN A 86 -2.90 5.43 7.71
C ASN A 86 -1.99 5.56 8.93
N ALA A 87 -1.26 4.50 9.32
CA ALA A 87 -0.30 4.60 10.41
C ALA A 87 0.90 5.43 10.01
N VAL A 88 1.42 5.30 8.79
CA VAL A 88 2.49 6.15 8.24
C VAL A 88 2.10 7.62 8.33
N THR A 89 0.91 7.98 7.85
CA THR A 89 0.41 9.37 7.94
C THR A 89 0.37 9.87 9.38
N ARG A 90 -0.11 9.04 10.33
CA ARG A 90 -0.19 9.42 11.75
C ARG A 90 1.17 9.58 12.41
N ILE A 91 2.10 8.65 12.19
CA ILE A 91 3.41 8.65 12.87
C ILE A 91 4.35 9.74 12.31
N SER A 92 4.10 10.17 11.08
CA SER A 92 4.87 11.22 10.39
C SER A 92 4.27 12.63 10.54
N ASP A 93 3.16 12.78 11.28
CA ASP A 93 2.50 14.08 11.50
C ASP A 93 3.36 14.99 12.38
N ASP A 94 3.66 16.20 11.91
CA ASP A 94 4.52 17.18 12.61
C ASP A 94 3.88 17.81 13.86
N ARG A 95 2.61 17.52 14.12
CA ARG A 95 1.90 17.96 15.31
C ARG A 95 2.01 16.97 16.47
N ILE A 96 2.60 15.80 16.27
CA ILE A 96 2.75 14.77 17.31
C ILE A 96 4.21 14.60 17.75
N ASN A 97 4.41 14.33 19.05
CA ASN A 97 5.72 13.96 19.58
C ASN A 97 5.84 12.43 19.67
N HIS A 98 6.69 11.84 18.83
CA HIS A 98 6.90 10.39 18.81
C HIS A 98 7.70 9.88 20.02
N ARG A 99 7.66 8.57 20.29
CA ARG A 99 8.28 7.95 21.48
C ARG A 99 9.78 8.22 21.52
N THR A 100 10.24 8.89 22.58
CA THR A 100 11.62 9.41 22.72
C THR A 100 12.71 8.34 22.71
N ARG A 101 12.41 7.08 23.07
CA ARG A 101 13.40 5.99 23.12
C ARG A 101 13.97 5.57 21.75
N TYR A 102 13.35 6.01 20.65
CA TYR A 102 13.82 5.81 19.27
C TYR A 102 14.05 7.14 18.54
N ASN A 103 13.95 8.27 19.26
CA ASN A 103 13.96 9.63 18.73
C ASN A 103 15.29 10.33 19.03
N ASP A 104 16.38 9.59 19.21
CA ASP A 104 17.70 10.18 19.38
C ASP A 104 18.16 10.68 18.00
N HIS A 105 17.72 11.89 17.70
CA HIS A 105 17.80 12.64 16.44
C HIS A 105 18.95 12.30 15.48
N LYS A 106 18.87 11.17 14.76
CA LYS A 106 19.50 10.93 13.45
C LYS A 106 18.68 9.90 12.66
N LYS A 107 17.83 10.40 11.76
CA LYS A 107 17.30 9.70 10.58
C LYS A 107 16.19 8.63 10.73
N VAL A 108 15.41 8.49 11.82
CA VAL A 108 14.40 7.39 11.86
C VAL A 108 12.96 7.88 12.06
N PHE A 109 12.77 9.07 12.64
CA PHE A 109 11.48 9.75 12.70
C PHE A 109 11.72 11.25 12.61
N ARG A 110 11.71 11.79 11.40
CA ARG A 110 11.51 13.23 11.18
C ARG A 110 10.06 13.40 10.76
N PRO A 111 9.21 14.00 11.60
CA PRO A 111 7.85 14.32 11.18
C PRO A 111 7.89 15.24 9.97
N SER A 112 7.19 14.84 8.91
CA SER A 112 7.28 15.46 7.59
C SER A 112 5.91 15.63 6.93
N ILE A 113 4.84 15.30 7.63
CA ILE A 113 3.48 15.41 7.16
C ILE A 113 2.73 16.45 8.01
N HIS A 114 2.03 17.36 7.35
CA HIS A 114 1.16 18.37 7.94
C HIS A 114 -0.19 18.37 7.23
N ASN A 115 -1.28 18.06 7.95
CA ASN A 115 -2.61 17.89 7.36
C ASN A 115 -2.58 16.98 6.11
N GLU A 116 -2.05 15.77 6.26
CA GLU A 116 -1.97 14.77 5.20
C GLU A 116 -1.07 15.13 3.98
N PHE A 117 -0.43 16.32 3.97
CA PHE A 117 0.51 16.75 2.93
C PHE A 117 1.94 16.82 3.47
N TRP A 118 2.93 16.76 2.58
CA TRP A 118 4.32 17.03 2.95
C TRP A 118 4.48 18.44 3.54
N ASN A 119 5.17 18.54 4.67
CA ASN A 119 5.49 19.82 5.29
C ASN A 119 6.62 20.54 4.53
N LEU A 120 6.81 21.83 4.83
CA LEU A 120 7.80 22.66 4.14
C LEU A 120 9.22 22.53 4.70
N GLU A 121 9.40 21.76 5.77
CA GLU A 121 10.68 21.64 6.49
C GLU A 121 11.58 20.55 5.91
N GLN A 122 11.03 19.60 5.16
CA GLN A 122 11.80 18.57 4.48
C GLN A 122 11.91 18.85 2.97
N ALA A 123 13.14 19.02 2.49
CA ALA A 123 13.43 19.02 1.07
C ALA A 123 13.63 17.58 0.60
N MET A 124 12.66 17.04 -0.14
CA MET A 124 12.81 15.80 -0.91
C MET A 124 12.57 16.09 -2.38
N GLU A 125 13.07 15.22 -3.25
CA GLU A 125 12.81 15.34 -4.67
C GLU A 125 11.41 14.79 -5.02
N TRP A 126 10.91 15.12 -6.22
CA TRP A 126 9.50 14.93 -6.57
C TRP A 126 9.07 13.45 -6.65
N HIS A 127 9.99 12.54 -6.96
CA HIS A 127 9.73 11.10 -7.06
C HIS A 127 9.41 10.50 -5.68
N HIS A 128 10.24 10.69 -4.67
CA HIS A 128 10.02 10.20 -3.29
C HIS A 128 8.75 10.80 -2.66
N LEU A 129 8.43 12.08 -2.95
CA LEU A 129 7.16 12.67 -2.51
C LEU A 129 5.93 11.97 -3.12
N GLY A 130 6.10 11.32 -4.27
CA GLY A 130 5.06 10.65 -5.05
C GLY A 130 4.82 9.18 -4.66
N GLU A 131 5.75 8.52 -3.97
CA GLU A 131 5.63 7.10 -3.62
C GLU A 131 4.45 6.83 -2.68
N GLY A 132 4.20 7.71 -1.72
CA GLY A 132 2.98 7.66 -0.89
C GLY A 132 1.68 7.86 -1.69
N ASN A 133 1.75 8.49 -2.86
CA ASN A 133 0.60 8.72 -3.74
C ASN A 133 0.29 7.50 -4.62
N MET A 134 1.18 6.50 -4.72
CA MET A 134 0.90 5.26 -5.46
C MET A 134 -0.37 4.57 -4.94
N ALA A 135 -0.62 4.67 -3.64
CA ALA A 135 -1.85 4.19 -3.03
C ALA A 135 -3.12 4.82 -3.64
N PHE A 136 -3.11 6.10 -4.06
CA PHE A 136 -4.28 6.71 -4.69
C PHE A 136 -4.60 6.15 -6.08
N TYR A 137 -3.57 5.74 -6.83
CA TYR A 137 -3.79 5.08 -8.12
C TYR A 137 -4.34 3.67 -7.92
N ASP A 138 -3.77 2.96 -6.96
CA ASP A 138 -4.15 1.59 -6.65
C ASP A 138 -5.54 1.50 -5.98
N PHE A 139 -5.92 2.48 -5.16
CA PHE A 139 -7.29 2.58 -4.62
C PHE A 139 -8.35 2.84 -5.68
N GLY A 140 -7.99 3.42 -6.81
CA GLY A 140 -8.93 3.61 -7.92
C GLY A 140 -9.29 2.32 -8.63
N VAL A 141 -8.50 1.26 -8.45
CA VAL A 141 -8.66 -0.04 -9.09
C VAL A 141 -8.91 -1.19 -8.10
N ALA A 142 -8.79 -0.92 -6.80
CA ALA A 142 -9.20 -1.77 -5.69
C ALA A 142 -10.71 -1.67 -5.46
#